data_AF-A0A239AMK4-F1
#
_entry.id   AF-A0A239AMK4-F1
#
_cell.length_a   1.000
_cell.length_b   1.000
_cell.length_c   1.000
_cell.angle_alpha   90.00
_cell.angle_beta   90.00
_cell.angle_gamma   90.00
#
_symmetry.space_group_name_H-M   'P 1'
#
loop_
_entity.id
_entity.type
_entity.pdbx_description
1 polymer ?
#
loop_
_entity_poly.entity_id
_entity_poly.type
_entity_poly.pdbx_seq_one_letter_code
_entity_poly.pdbx_strand_id
1 'polypeptide(L)'
;MTDFVLVLGVLAAAAAGLWAWRRSHPVSFWYGIGFPARAVLVYLTWHHVASGCKLTRNRRRFRLTLDAIPVVGPASRSAATVVEHKRRVRRIDVERPPRLGILRPTRLGWRMRLRLHDGQVPADYEKAAEGIAHAWRVHSVRVVDVRPGRVTLWATMRDPLVDVATIPETGELLTVRPGKLENGRDWVIDFRTVPHWLNVGATQSGKSNLANALLKGLAPQPVALAGFDLKGGVEFTPYAPRLSALATTRKESVDLLADLVGEVENRMATCRAFGARNVWTLPEDLRPMPIVVLVDEVAELFLMADKSEKDEVSRTATALLRVAQLGRAFAVYLVVCGQRVGSDLGPGVTALRAQLSGRVCHRVNDPETANMALGDLDPAALDAARVIAAETPGVCIVAGQDGSWHRARSVYVPEHEAEQAARDFAHLTPDWETLVGSAPIVRPAA
;
A
#
# COMPACT_ATOMS: atom_id res chain seq x y z
N MET A 1 -47.04 -21.10 -30.92
CA MET A 1 -45.59 -21.38 -31.14
C MET A 1 -44.81 -20.12 -31.55
N THR A 2 -45.35 -19.30 -32.44
CA THR A 2 -44.75 -18.03 -32.91
C THR A 2 -44.44 -17.04 -31.78
N ASP A 3 -45.36 -16.80 -30.85
CA ASP A 3 -45.13 -15.84 -29.75
C ASP A 3 -44.02 -16.28 -28.78
N PHE A 4 -43.92 -17.59 -28.54
CA PHE A 4 -42.86 -18.16 -27.70
C PHE A 4 -41.48 -18.02 -28.34
N VAL A 5 -41.39 -18.25 -29.67
CA VAL A 5 -40.16 -18.03 -30.44
C VAL A 5 -39.77 -16.55 -30.46
N LEU A 6 -40.76 -15.65 -30.54
CA LEU A 6 -40.53 -14.20 -30.51
C LEU A 6 -39.99 -13.73 -29.15
N VAL A 7 -40.56 -14.23 -28.05
CA VAL A 7 -40.07 -13.95 -26.69
C VAL A 7 -38.64 -14.49 -26.49
N LEU A 8 -38.36 -15.71 -26.93
CA LEU A 8 -37.01 -16.29 -26.89
C LEU A 8 -36.01 -15.47 -27.72
N GLY A 9 -36.40 -15.01 -28.91
CA GLY A 9 -35.58 -14.15 -29.76
C GLY A 9 -35.23 -12.81 -29.11
N VAL A 10 -36.22 -12.15 -28.48
CA VAL A 10 -36.00 -10.89 -27.74
C VAL A 10 -35.09 -11.10 -26.54
N LEU A 11 -35.28 -12.17 -25.76
CA LEU A 11 -34.43 -12.49 -24.62
C LEU A 11 -32.99 -12.81 -25.05
N ALA A 12 -32.82 -13.55 -26.15
CA ALA A 12 -31.50 -13.84 -26.70
C ALA A 12 -30.80 -12.57 -27.21
N ALA A 13 -31.51 -11.69 -27.91
CA ALA A 13 -30.99 -10.40 -28.37
C ALA A 13 -30.61 -9.49 -27.20
N ALA A 14 -31.44 -9.42 -26.15
CA ALA A 14 -31.14 -8.66 -24.94
C ALA A 14 -29.91 -9.23 -24.20
N ALA A 15 -29.82 -10.56 -24.08
CA ALA A 15 -28.66 -11.23 -23.47
C ALA A 15 -27.37 -10.98 -24.27
N ALA A 16 -27.44 -11.05 -25.60
CA ALA A 16 -26.33 -10.72 -26.48
C ALA A 16 -25.91 -9.24 -26.35
N GLY A 17 -26.87 -8.33 -26.29
CA GLY A 17 -26.63 -6.90 -26.05
C GLY A 17 -25.96 -6.63 -24.71
N LEU A 18 -26.42 -7.26 -23.63
CA LEU A 18 -25.80 -7.17 -22.31
C LEU A 18 -24.38 -7.75 -22.29
N TRP A 19 -24.17 -8.87 -22.98
CA TRP A 19 -22.85 -9.47 -23.12
C TRP A 19 -21.88 -8.56 -23.89
N ALA A 20 -22.34 -7.99 -25.01
CA ALA A 20 -21.57 -7.04 -25.80
C ALA A 20 -21.25 -5.77 -25.00
N TRP A 21 -22.23 -5.20 -24.30
CA TRP A 21 -22.02 -4.01 -23.45
C TRP A 21 -20.99 -4.27 -22.35
N ARG A 22 -21.10 -5.42 -21.66
CA ARG A 22 -20.14 -5.84 -20.63
C ARG A 22 -18.72 -5.98 -21.17
N ARG A 23 -18.57 -6.41 -22.43
CA ARG A 23 -17.26 -6.63 -23.06
C ARG A 23 -16.64 -5.35 -23.61
N SER A 24 -17.43 -4.51 -24.28
CA SER A 24 -16.93 -3.30 -24.95
C SER A 24 -16.80 -2.10 -24.03
N HIS A 25 -17.71 -1.94 -23.06
CA HIS A 25 -17.70 -0.81 -22.12
C HIS A 25 -17.89 -1.27 -20.67
N PRO A 26 -16.91 -2.01 -20.10
CA PRO A 26 -17.03 -2.66 -18.79
C PRO A 26 -17.32 -1.68 -17.66
N VAL A 27 -16.77 -0.46 -17.73
CA VAL A 27 -17.00 0.58 -16.71
C VAL A 27 -18.46 1.02 -16.71
N SER A 28 -19.02 1.39 -17.86
CA SER A 28 -20.41 1.83 -17.94
C SER A 28 -21.40 0.70 -17.60
N PHE A 29 -21.11 -0.54 -18.01
CA PHE A 29 -21.89 -1.71 -17.63
C PHE A 29 -21.87 -1.95 -16.11
N TRP A 30 -20.71 -1.75 -15.48
CA TRP A 30 -20.57 -1.86 -14.03
C TRP A 30 -21.47 -0.85 -13.31
N TYR A 31 -21.42 0.43 -13.68
CA TYR A 31 -22.26 1.45 -13.03
C TYR A 31 -23.75 1.31 -13.37
N GLY A 32 -24.09 0.84 -14.58
CA GLY A 32 -25.48 0.71 -15.04
C GLY A 32 -26.21 -0.52 -14.52
N ILE A 33 -25.57 -1.70 -14.52
CA ILE A 33 -26.20 -2.98 -14.20
C ILE A 33 -25.45 -3.74 -13.11
N GLY A 34 -24.12 -3.82 -13.22
CA GLY A 34 -23.31 -4.66 -12.33
C GLY A 34 -23.43 -4.27 -10.85
N PHE A 35 -23.23 -2.98 -10.55
CA PHE A 35 -23.30 -2.45 -9.20
C PHE A 35 -24.72 -2.47 -8.62
N PRO A 36 -25.78 -1.98 -9.31
CA PRO A 36 -27.13 -2.06 -8.78
C PRO A 36 -27.56 -3.49 -8.41
N ALA A 37 -27.27 -4.48 -9.26
CA ALA A 37 -27.55 -5.88 -8.99
C ALA A 37 -26.82 -6.38 -7.73
N ARG A 38 -25.55 -6.02 -7.57
CA ARG A 38 -24.75 -6.36 -6.37
C ARG A 38 -25.26 -5.64 -5.13
N ALA A 39 -25.65 -4.38 -5.23
CA ALA A 39 -26.16 -3.61 -4.11
C ALA A 39 -27.47 -4.21 -3.57
N VAL A 40 -28.40 -4.60 -4.47
CA VAL A 40 -29.63 -5.31 -4.09
C VAL A 40 -29.29 -6.61 -3.36
N LEU A 41 -28.38 -7.43 -3.91
CA LEU A 41 -27.97 -8.68 -3.28
C LEU A 41 -27.38 -8.45 -1.88
N VAL A 42 -26.53 -7.44 -1.71
CA VAL A 42 -25.94 -7.09 -0.41
C VAL A 42 -27.03 -6.73 0.60
N TYR A 43 -27.97 -5.84 0.23
CA TYR A 43 -29.04 -5.44 1.15
C TYR A 43 -29.96 -6.61 1.52
N LEU A 44 -30.32 -7.47 0.56
CA LEU A 44 -31.20 -8.63 0.81
C LEU A 44 -30.51 -9.70 1.67
N THR A 45 -29.22 -9.92 1.48
CA THR A 45 -28.48 -10.97 2.18
C THR A 45 -27.89 -10.52 3.52
N TRP A 46 -27.80 -9.22 3.79
CA TRP A 46 -27.05 -8.67 4.93
C TRP A 46 -27.39 -9.31 6.27
N HIS A 47 -28.68 -9.55 6.55
CA HIS A 47 -29.07 -10.18 7.81
C HIS A 47 -28.42 -11.55 8.01
N HIS A 48 -28.49 -12.40 6.98
CA HIS A 48 -27.91 -13.74 6.99
C HIS A 48 -26.38 -13.69 7.03
N VAL A 49 -25.77 -12.78 6.28
CA VAL A 49 -24.30 -12.58 6.29
C VAL A 49 -23.83 -12.14 7.66
N ALA A 50 -24.47 -11.12 8.25
CA ALA A 50 -24.11 -10.63 9.57
C ALA A 50 -24.31 -11.69 10.66
N SER A 51 -25.36 -12.51 10.57
CA SER A 51 -25.59 -13.63 11.50
C SER A 51 -24.52 -14.71 11.36
N GLY A 52 -24.23 -15.16 10.13
CA GLY A 52 -23.18 -16.15 9.85
C GLY A 52 -21.78 -15.69 10.29
N CYS A 53 -21.51 -14.39 10.19
CA CYS A 53 -20.26 -13.78 10.65
C CYS A 53 -20.28 -13.35 12.14
N LYS A 54 -21.32 -13.71 12.90
CA LYS A 54 -21.48 -13.38 14.34
C LYS A 54 -21.41 -11.88 14.66
N LEU A 55 -21.84 -11.03 13.72
CA LEU A 55 -21.89 -9.57 13.86
C LEU A 55 -23.23 -9.07 14.41
N THR A 56 -24.19 -9.94 14.63
CA THR A 56 -25.52 -9.62 15.14
C THR A 56 -25.53 -9.51 16.66
N ARG A 57 -26.54 -8.82 17.20
CA ARG A 57 -26.82 -8.77 18.63
C ARG A 57 -28.28 -9.10 18.89
N ASN A 58 -28.53 -9.90 19.92
CA ASN A 58 -29.88 -10.16 20.40
C ASN A 58 -30.40 -8.91 21.10
N ARG A 59 -31.54 -8.39 20.63
CA ARG A 59 -32.28 -7.35 21.34
C ARG A 59 -33.63 -7.90 21.76
N ARG A 60 -33.93 -7.76 23.05
CA ARG A 60 -35.23 -8.08 23.62
C ARG A 60 -36.30 -7.19 22.99
N ARG A 61 -37.32 -7.80 22.40
CA ARG A 61 -38.53 -7.10 21.97
C ARG A 61 -39.79 -7.81 22.45
N PHE A 62 -40.81 -7.01 22.63
CA PHE A 62 -42.17 -7.49 22.80
C PHE A 62 -42.76 -7.72 21.41
N ARG A 63 -43.13 -8.96 21.10
CA ARG A 63 -43.86 -9.31 19.88
C ARG A 63 -45.25 -9.79 20.31
N LEU A 64 -46.27 -9.24 19.66
CA LEU A 64 -47.63 -9.74 19.76
C LEU A 64 -47.70 -11.00 18.88
N THR A 65 -47.84 -12.16 19.51
CA THR A 65 -48.13 -13.41 18.79
C THR A 65 -49.61 -13.73 18.95
N LEU A 66 -50.20 -14.25 17.86
CA LEU A 66 -51.55 -14.78 17.84
C LEU A 66 -51.42 -16.30 17.99
N ASP A 67 -51.59 -16.79 19.21
CA ASP A 67 -51.62 -18.22 19.44
C ASP A 67 -53.07 -18.69 19.24
N ALA A 68 -53.26 -19.67 18.35
CA ALA A 68 -54.53 -20.36 18.18
C ALA A 68 -54.70 -21.35 19.34
N ILE A 69 -55.64 -21.11 20.25
CA ILE A 69 -55.97 -22.07 21.30
C ILE A 69 -57.22 -22.83 20.84
N PRO A 70 -57.18 -24.17 20.71
CA PRO A 70 -58.39 -24.94 20.44
C PRO A 70 -59.31 -24.87 21.67
N VAL A 71 -60.48 -24.23 21.51
CA VAL A 71 -61.52 -24.22 22.54
C VAL A 71 -62.32 -25.51 22.40
N VAL A 72 -62.15 -26.45 23.33
CA VAL A 72 -63.00 -27.64 23.42
C VAL A 72 -64.19 -27.31 24.31
N GLY A 73 -65.34 -27.04 23.70
CA GLY A 73 -66.62 -26.92 24.40
C GLY A 73 -67.22 -28.30 24.69
N PRO A 74 -68.01 -28.47 25.78
CA PRO A 74 -68.67 -29.74 26.05
C PRO A 74 -69.85 -29.93 25.10
N ALA A 75 -69.70 -30.92 24.22
CA ALA A 75 -70.74 -31.68 23.51
C ALA A 75 -71.77 -30.92 22.64
N SER A 76 -71.52 -30.90 21.32
CA SER A 76 -72.49 -31.41 20.34
C SER A 76 -71.77 -31.74 19.02
N ARG A 77 -72.14 -32.88 18.41
CA ARG A 77 -71.57 -33.39 17.15
C ARG A 77 -72.09 -32.57 15.96
N SER A 78 -71.58 -31.36 15.79
CA SER A 78 -71.57 -30.56 14.55
C SER A 78 -71.24 -29.12 14.90
N ALA A 79 -69.98 -28.79 15.16
CA ALA A 79 -69.59 -27.40 15.33
C ALA A 79 -68.13 -27.21 14.94
N ALA A 80 -67.90 -26.25 14.03
CA ALA A 80 -66.59 -25.74 13.68
C ALA A 80 -65.79 -25.46 14.96
N THR A 81 -64.53 -25.90 15.00
CA THR A 81 -63.58 -25.51 16.03
C THR A 81 -63.44 -23.99 16.00
N VAL A 82 -64.10 -23.31 16.95
CA VAL A 82 -63.92 -21.87 17.14
C VAL A 82 -62.54 -21.68 17.75
N VAL A 83 -61.59 -21.28 16.89
CA VAL A 83 -60.25 -20.89 17.31
C VAL A 83 -60.36 -19.50 17.94
N GLU A 84 -60.28 -19.42 19.26
CA GLU A 84 -60.22 -18.12 19.94
C GLU A 84 -58.78 -17.56 19.80
N HIS A 85 -58.66 -16.47 19.05
CA HIS A 85 -57.38 -15.80 18.82
C HIS A 85 -57.04 -14.85 19.97
N LYS A 86 -56.35 -15.34 21.01
CA LYS A 86 -55.92 -14.48 22.12
C LYS A 86 -54.54 -13.88 21.82
N ARG A 87 -54.48 -12.54 21.71
CA ARG A 87 -53.21 -11.82 21.53
C ARG A 87 -52.39 -11.91 22.82
N ARG A 88 -51.23 -12.59 22.79
CA ARG A 88 -50.27 -12.59 23.90
C ARG A 88 -49.03 -11.79 23.53
N VAL A 89 -48.60 -10.93 24.45
CA VAL A 89 -47.35 -10.20 24.32
C VAL A 89 -46.22 -11.08 24.86
N ARG A 90 -45.41 -11.66 23.98
CA ARG A 90 -44.24 -12.45 24.38
C ARG A 90 -42.97 -11.63 24.22
N ARG A 91 -42.08 -11.71 25.21
CA ARG A 91 -40.69 -11.24 25.09
C ARG A 91 -39.92 -12.26 24.26
N ILE A 92 -39.45 -11.84 23.09
CA ILE A 92 -38.64 -12.67 22.19
C ILE A 92 -37.32 -11.95 21.98
N ASP A 93 -36.21 -12.69 22.06
CA ASP A 93 -34.90 -12.22 21.65
C ASP A 93 -34.83 -12.24 20.13
N VAL A 94 -34.73 -11.05 19.53
CA VAL A 94 -34.62 -10.89 18.08
C VAL A 94 -33.19 -10.52 17.75
N GLU A 95 -32.55 -11.38 16.97
CA GLU A 95 -31.22 -11.14 16.42
C GLU A 95 -31.27 -9.95 15.44
N ARG A 96 -30.46 -8.92 15.68
CA ARG A 96 -30.39 -7.74 14.82
C ARG A 96 -29.02 -7.56 14.21
N PRO A 97 -28.92 -7.43 12.88
CA PRO A 97 -27.67 -7.13 12.24
C PRO A 97 -27.31 -5.65 12.49
N PRO A 98 -26.04 -5.29 12.38
CA PRO A 98 -25.61 -3.88 12.37
C PRO A 98 -26.32 -3.11 11.26
N ARG A 99 -26.45 -1.79 11.40
CA ARG A 99 -27.12 -0.98 10.36
C ARG A 99 -26.15 -0.72 9.20
N LEU A 100 -26.54 -1.18 8.01
CA LEU A 100 -25.88 -0.80 6.75
C LEU A 100 -26.24 0.63 6.37
N GLY A 101 -25.22 1.37 5.93
CA GLY A 101 -25.39 2.63 5.23
C GLY A 101 -25.60 2.43 3.73
N ILE A 102 -25.51 3.52 2.98
CA ILE A 102 -25.61 3.53 1.52
C ILE A 102 -24.35 2.92 0.91
N LEU A 103 -24.51 1.95 0.01
CA LEU A 103 -23.43 1.44 -0.83
C LEU A 103 -23.06 2.51 -1.86
N ARG A 104 -21.76 2.82 -1.95
CA ARG A 104 -21.20 3.72 -2.97
C ARG A 104 -20.34 2.91 -3.93
N PRO A 105 -20.60 2.97 -5.25
CA PRO A 105 -19.80 2.24 -6.23
C PRO A 105 -18.38 2.81 -6.29
N THR A 106 -17.43 1.92 -6.55
CA THR A 106 -16.04 2.24 -6.93
C THR A 106 -15.75 1.57 -8.27
N ARG A 107 -14.61 1.87 -8.89
CA ARG A 107 -14.23 1.25 -10.17
C ARG A 107 -14.07 -0.28 -10.07
N LEU A 108 -13.70 -0.80 -8.90
CA LEU A 108 -13.37 -2.20 -8.67
C LEU A 108 -14.39 -2.94 -7.79
N GLY A 109 -15.43 -2.25 -7.32
CA GLY A 109 -16.37 -2.81 -6.36
C GLY A 109 -17.20 -1.71 -5.70
N TRP A 110 -17.29 -1.75 -4.37
CA TRP A 110 -18.07 -0.76 -3.63
C TRP A 110 -17.52 -0.54 -2.23
N ARG A 111 -17.92 0.57 -1.62
CA ARG A 111 -17.71 0.82 -0.20
C ARG A 111 -19.03 1.13 0.49
N MET A 112 -19.16 0.74 1.74
CA MET A 112 -20.33 1.06 2.55
C MET A 112 -19.92 1.39 3.98
N ARG A 113 -20.56 2.42 4.55
CA ARG A 113 -20.39 2.74 5.96
C ARG A 113 -21.33 1.89 6.80
N LEU A 114 -20.87 1.44 7.94
CA LEU A 114 -21.56 0.50 8.80
C LEU A 114 -21.52 1.02 10.23
N ARG A 115 -22.67 1.02 10.91
CA ARG A 115 -22.77 1.46 12.31
C ARG A 115 -22.71 0.25 13.22
N LEU A 116 -21.69 0.23 14.08
CA LEU A 116 -21.43 -0.86 15.02
C LEU A 116 -22.52 -0.89 16.09
N HIS A 117 -22.82 -2.08 16.60
CA HIS A 117 -23.56 -2.21 17.85
C HIS A 117 -22.67 -1.83 19.02
N ASP A 118 -23.30 -1.47 20.14
CA ASP A 118 -22.59 -1.18 21.38
C ASP A 118 -21.77 -2.41 21.82
N GLY A 119 -20.51 -2.20 22.17
CA GLY A 119 -19.56 -3.24 22.55
C GLY A 119 -18.97 -4.05 21.38
N GLN A 120 -19.21 -3.67 20.12
CA GLN A 120 -18.42 -4.16 18.99
C GLN A 120 -17.23 -3.25 18.71
N VAL A 121 -16.16 -3.85 18.20
CA VAL A 121 -14.92 -3.16 17.84
C VAL A 121 -14.58 -3.41 16.35
N PRO A 122 -13.75 -2.57 15.71
CA PRO A 122 -13.33 -2.78 14.31
C PRO A 122 -12.73 -4.16 14.05
N ALA A 123 -11.97 -4.70 15.01
CA ALA A 123 -11.37 -6.04 14.92
C ALA A 123 -12.40 -7.17 14.75
N ASP A 124 -13.64 -7.00 15.24
CA ASP A 124 -14.72 -7.98 14.99
C ASP A 124 -15.07 -8.07 13.50
N TYR A 125 -15.01 -6.92 12.81
CA TYR A 125 -15.30 -6.81 11.37
C TYR A 125 -14.12 -7.25 10.52
N GLU A 126 -12.89 -7.04 10.98
CA GLU A 126 -11.68 -7.56 10.32
C GLU A 126 -11.69 -9.09 10.31
N LYS A 127 -12.01 -9.72 11.45
CA LYS A 127 -12.19 -11.18 11.55
C LYS A 127 -13.33 -11.69 10.68
N ALA A 128 -14.41 -10.93 10.55
CA ALA A 128 -15.56 -11.28 9.72
C ALA A 128 -15.33 -11.03 8.21
N ALA A 129 -14.30 -10.26 7.85
CA ALA A 129 -14.14 -9.74 6.49
C ALA A 129 -14.04 -10.84 5.44
N GLU A 130 -13.28 -11.90 5.72
CA GLU A 130 -13.16 -13.07 4.83
C GLU A 130 -14.52 -13.76 4.62
N GLY A 131 -15.27 -14.02 5.70
CA GLY A 131 -16.60 -14.61 5.62
C GLY A 131 -17.58 -13.76 4.81
N ILE A 132 -17.54 -12.42 5.00
CA ILE A 132 -18.34 -11.49 4.21
C ILE A 132 -17.93 -11.53 2.73
N ALA A 133 -16.62 -11.61 2.44
CA ALA A 133 -16.11 -11.68 1.07
C ALA A 133 -16.62 -12.92 0.33
N HIS A 134 -16.55 -14.10 0.97
CA HIS A 134 -17.11 -15.33 0.44
C HIS A 134 -18.63 -15.26 0.24
N ALA A 135 -19.36 -14.71 1.21
CA ALA A 135 -20.82 -14.57 1.12
C ALA A 135 -21.26 -13.66 -0.04
N TRP A 136 -20.54 -12.57 -0.29
CA TRP A 136 -20.82 -11.66 -1.41
C TRP A 136 -20.17 -12.08 -2.73
N ARG A 137 -19.36 -13.15 -2.73
CA ARG A 137 -18.59 -13.63 -3.88
C ARG A 137 -17.73 -12.52 -4.49
N VAL A 138 -16.97 -11.85 -3.63
CA VAL A 138 -16.01 -10.82 -4.01
C VAL A 138 -14.60 -11.29 -3.68
N HIS A 139 -13.59 -10.70 -4.30
CA HIS A 139 -12.19 -11.06 -4.08
C HIS A 139 -11.76 -10.76 -2.64
N SER A 140 -12.12 -9.58 -2.12
CA SER A 140 -11.80 -9.23 -0.73
C SER A 140 -12.79 -8.21 -0.16
N VAL A 141 -12.90 -8.20 1.16
CA VAL A 141 -13.56 -7.15 1.95
C VAL A 141 -12.55 -6.66 2.96
N ARG A 142 -12.45 -5.34 3.14
CA ARG A 142 -11.54 -4.72 4.11
C ARG A 142 -12.29 -3.73 4.98
N VAL A 143 -11.84 -3.61 6.21
CA VAL A 143 -12.29 -2.55 7.13
C VAL A 143 -11.38 -1.35 6.91
N VAL A 144 -11.98 -0.21 6.57
CA VAL A 144 -11.28 1.06 6.32
C VAL A 144 -12.00 2.20 7.03
N ASP A 145 -11.35 3.38 7.12
CA ASP A 145 -11.92 4.62 7.68
C ASP A 145 -12.55 4.44 9.08
N VAL A 146 -11.81 3.83 10.00
CA VAL A 146 -12.27 3.53 11.36
C VAL A 146 -12.55 4.82 12.15
N ARG A 147 -13.75 4.92 12.72
CA ARG A 147 -14.14 6.00 13.64
C ARG A 147 -14.95 5.42 14.81
N PRO A 148 -15.03 6.12 15.97
CA PRO A 148 -15.87 5.66 17.07
C PRO A 148 -17.31 5.33 16.63
N GLY A 149 -17.72 4.08 16.85
CA GLY A 149 -19.05 3.55 16.50
C GLY A 149 -19.34 3.35 15.01
N ARG A 150 -18.38 3.59 14.10
CA ARG A 150 -18.56 3.37 12.65
C ARG A 150 -17.31 2.86 11.96
N VAL A 151 -17.49 1.90 11.06
CA VAL A 151 -16.45 1.44 10.13
C VAL A 151 -16.94 1.57 8.69
N THR A 152 -16.02 1.53 7.73
CA THR A 152 -16.37 1.40 6.31
C THR A 152 -15.89 0.03 5.83
N LEU A 153 -16.77 -0.74 5.21
CA LEU A 153 -16.38 -1.95 4.49
C LEU A 153 -16.09 -1.59 3.04
N TRP A 154 -14.91 -1.96 2.57
CA TRP A 154 -14.48 -1.82 1.18
C TRP A 154 -14.44 -3.19 0.53
N ALA A 155 -15.35 -3.45 -0.41
CA ALA A 155 -15.43 -4.71 -1.15
C ALA A 155 -14.83 -4.54 -2.55
N THR A 156 -13.95 -5.47 -2.90
CA THR A 156 -13.22 -5.49 -4.17
C THR A 156 -13.59 -6.75 -4.94
N MET A 157 -14.07 -6.61 -6.18
CA MET A 157 -14.58 -7.71 -6.99
C MET A 157 -13.48 -8.57 -7.63
N ARG A 158 -12.35 -7.95 -7.98
CA ARG A 158 -11.20 -8.58 -8.64
C ARG A 158 -9.93 -8.01 -8.02
N ASP A 159 -8.88 -8.82 -7.91
CA ASP A 159 -7.59 -8.32 -7.42
C ASP A 159 -7.06 -7.24 -8.38
N PRO A 160 -6.94 -5.97 -7.96
CA PRO A 160 -6.43 -4.91 -8.83
C PRO A 160 -4.94 -5.03 -9.10
N LEU A 161 -4.25 -5.91 -8.36
CA LEU A 161 -2.83 -6.14 -8.54
C LEU A 161 -2.55 -7.14 -9.68
N VAL A 162 -3.55 -7.74 -10.31
CA VAL A 162 -3.30 -8.68 -11.43
C VAL A 162 -2.88 -7.92 -12.69
N ASP A 163 -3.62 -6.87 -13.07
CA ASP A 163 -3.40 -6.08 -14.29
C ASP A 163 -2.99 -4.64 -13.94
N VAL A 164 -1.70 -4.42 -13.68
CA VAL A 164 -1.14 -3.09 -13.43
C VAL A 164 -0.65 -2.49 -14.76
N ALA A 165 -1.59 -2.04 -15.59
CA ALA A 165 -1.33 -1.39 -16.87
C ALA A 165 -1.30 0.13 -16.71
N THR A 166 -0.18 0.68 -16.25
CA THR A 166 0.05 2.13 -16.23
C THR A 166 1.51 2.40 -16.55
N ILE A 167 1.81 3.42 -17.34
CA ILE A 167 3.16 4.00 -17.41
C ILE A 167 3.39 4.69 -16.06
N PRO A 168 4.59 4.60 -15.42
CA PRO A 168 4.88 5.40 -14.24
C PRO A 168 4.72 6.89 -14.61
N GLU A 169 3.69 7.54 -14.09
CA GLU A 169 3.53 8.98 -14.26
C GLU A 169 4.54 9.68 -13.36
N THR A 170 5.31 10.61 -13.94
CA THR A 170 6.11 11.56 -13.17
C THR A 170 5.15 12.37 -12.30
N GLY A 171 5.36 12.30 -10.97
CA GLY A 171 4.59 13.10 -10.02
C GLY A 171 5.12 14.53 -9.91
N GLU A 172 4.72 15.21 -8.84
CA GLU A 172 5.41 16.43 -8.39
C GLU A 172 6.88 16.11 -8.03
N LEU A 173 7.70 17.16 -7.81
CA LEU A 173 9.08 17.01 -7.33
C LEU A 173 9.14 16.03 -6.15
N LEU A 174 10.07 15.07 -6.23
CA LEU A 174 10.29 14.01 -5.25
C LEU A 174 9.10 13.05 -5.09
N THR A 175 8.26 12.91 -6.12
CA THR A 175 7.12 11.98 -6.11
C THR A 175 7.17 11.04 -7.31
N VAL A 176 7.00 9.75 -7.05
CA VAL A 176 6.90 8.70 -8.06
C VAL A 176 5.64 7.86 -7.83
N ARG A 177 4.97 7.47 -8.92
CA ARG A 177 3.84 6.54 -8.89
C ARG A 177 4.26 5.17 -9.43
N PRO A 178 4.93 4.32 -8.63
CA PRO A 178 5.46 3.06 -9.12
C PRO A 178 4.39 2.03 -9.48
N GLY A 179 3.13 2.17 -9.04
CA GLY A 179 2.07 1.23 -9.40
C GLY A 179 0.77 1.43 -8.65
N LYS A 180 0.14 0.32 -8.22
CA LYS A 180 -1.20 0.33 -7.61
C LYS A 180 -1.20 -0.32 -6.24
N LEU A 181 -2.07 0.19 -5.36
CA LEU A 181 -2.43 -0.44 -4.11
C LEU A 181 -3.61 -1.40 -4.32
N GLU A 182 -3.78 -2.35 -3.42
CA GLU A 182 -4.90 -3.31 -3.43
C GLU A 182 -6.30 -2.68 -3.25
N ASN A 183 -6.33 -1.43 -2.80
CA ASN A 183 -7.55 -0.62 -2.73
C ASN A 183 -7.87 0.07 -4.08
N GLY A 184 -7.02 -0.10 -5.10
CA GLY A 184 -7.15 0.46 -6.44
C GLY A 184 -6.65 1.89 -6.61
N ARG A 185 -6.18 2.55 -5.55
CA ARG A 185 -5.49 3.84 -5.64
C ARG A 185 -4.09 3.66 -6.20
N ASP A 186 -3.51 4.75 -6.69
CA ASP A 186 -2.11 4.78 -7.05
C ASP A 186 -1.27 4.54 -5.80
N TRP A 187 -0.28 3.68 -5.94
CA TRP A 187 0.82 3.62 -4.99
C TRP A 187 1.71 4.82 -5.29
N VAL A 188 1.88 5.69 -4.29
CA VAL A 188 2.69 6.90 -4.38
C VAL A 188 3.86 6.77 -3.41
N ILE A 189 5.06 7.01 -3.92
CA ILE A 189 6.28 7.22 -3.13
C ILE A 189 6.57 8.71 -3.20
N ASP A 190 6.42 9.40 -2.07
CA ASP A 190 6.73 10.83 -1.92
C ASP A 190 7.81 10.99 -0.86
N PHE A 191 9.00 11.43 -1.29
CA PHE A 191 10.16 11.55 -0.40
C PHE A 191 10.03 12.72 0.59
N ARG A 192 9.16 13.70 0.36
CA ARG A 192 8.92 14.78 1.33
C ARG A 192 8.11 14.28 2.52
N THR A 193 7.19 13.34 2.30
CA THR A 193 6.39 12.73 3.37
C THR A 193 7.11 11.55 4.02
N VAL A 194 7.71 10.66 3.22
CA VAL A 194 8.47 9.50 3.69
C VAL A 194 9.89 9.57 3.13
N PRO A 195 10.87 10.09 3.90
CA PRO A 195 12.18 10.46 3.36
C PRO A 195 13.09 9.28 3.03
N HIS A 196 12.96 8.18 3.77
CA HIS A 196 13.87 7.05 3.64
C HIS A 196 13.08 5.75 3.57
N TRP A 197 13.44 4.90 2.61
CA TRP A 197 12.75 3.69 2.26
C TRP A 197 13.67 2.47 2.41
N LEU A 198 13.12 1.38 2.93
CA LEU A 198 13.70 0.04 2.91
C LEU A 198 12.92 -0.80 1.88
N ASN A 199 13.62 -1.36 0.90
CA ASN A 199 13.06 -2.19 -0.16
C ASN A 199 13.70 -3.58 -0.15
N VAL A 200 13.02 -4.57 0.44
CA VAL A 200 13.53 -5.93 0.54
C VAL A 200 12.79 -6.89 -0.39
N GLY A 201 13.49 -7.91 -0.86
CA GLY A 201 12.89 -8.95 -1.69
C GLY A 201 13.90 -9.94 -2.24
N ALA A 202 13.48 -11.19 -2.38
CA ALA A 202 14.28 -12.23 -3.03
C ALA A 202 14.50 -11.93 -4.52
N THR A 203 15.43 -12.65 -5.15
CA THR A 203 15.61 -12.64 -6.60
C THR A 203 14.28 -12.90 -7.33
N GLN A 204 14.04 -12.15 -8.42
CA GLN A 204 12.81 -12.20 -9.23
C GLN A 204 11.50 -11.86 -8.47
N SER A 205 11.56 -11.28 -7.27
CA SER A 205 10.37 -10.88 -6.52
C SER A 205 9.76 -9.54 -6.99
N GLY A 206 10.51 -8.75 -7.76
CA GLY A 206 10.14 -7.41 -8.20
C GLY A 206 10.92 -6.26 -7.53
N LYS A 207 11.89 -6.57 -6.65
CA LYS A 207 12.78 -5.58 -6.00
C LYS A 207 13.46 -4.64 -7.01
N SER A 208 14.23 -5.20 -7.96
CA SER A 208 14.96 -4.38 -8.97
C SER A 208 14.00 -3.63 -9.89
N ASN A 209 12.85 -4.22 -10.23
CA ASN A 209 11.82 -3.52 -11.00
C ASN A 209 11.30 -2.26 -10.30
N LEU A 210 11.17 -2.26 -8.97
CA LEU A 210 10.82 -1.03 -8.24
C LEU A 210 11.92 0.02 -8.33
N ALA A 211 13.20 -0.37 -8.27
CA ALA A 211 14.32 0.55 -8.49
C ALA A 211 14.28 1.16 -9.90
N ASN A 212 13.99 0.36 -10.92
CA ASN A 212 13.81 0.84 -12.30
C ASN A 212 12.65 1.85 -12.41
N ALA A 213 11.52 1.56 -11.76
CA ALA A 213 10.38 2.47 -11.73
C ALA A 213 10.68 3.80 -11.01
N LEU A 214 11.46 3.75 -9.92
CA LEU A 214 11.94 4.93 -9.21
C LEU A 214 12.89 5.77 -10.07
N LEU A 215 13.89 5.13 -10.68
CA LEU A 215 14.84 5.80 -11.59
C LEU A 215 14.12 6.45 -12.76
N LYS A 216 13.24 5.71 -13.46
CA LYS A 216 12.43 6.25 -14.57
C LYS A 216 11.53 7.41 -14.12
N GLY A 217 10.93 7.32 -12.94
CA GLY A 217 10.05 8.36 -12.40
C GLY A 217 10.79 9.62 -11.94
N LEU A 218 12.02 9.48 -11.44
CA LEU A 218 12.85 10.58 -10.95
C LEU A 218 13.73 11.21 -12.02
N ALA A 219 14.10 10.47 -13.07
CA ALA A 219 14.92 10.95 -14.17
C ALA A 219 14.48 12.32 -14.74
N PRO A 220 13.18 12.57 -15.04
CA PRO A 220 12.73 13.86 -15.55
C PRO A 220 12.66 14.99 -14.50
N GLN A 221 12.94 14.72 -13.22
CA GLN A 221 12.80 15.69 -12.14
C GLN A 221 14.12 16.42 -11.87
N PRO A 222 14.10 17.65 -11.35
CA PRO A 222 15.31 18.40 -10.96
C PRO A 222 15.86 17.87 -9.62
N VAL A 223 16.43 16.68 -9.66
CA VAL A 223 17.03 15.96 -8.52
C VAL A 223 18.41 15.41 -8.89
N ALA A 224 19.32 15.36 -7.94
CA ALA A 224 20.55 14.59 -8.07
C ALA A 224 20.27 13.12 -7.70
N LEU A 225 20.74 12.19 -8.52
CA LEU A 225 20.63 10.76 -8.23
C LEU A 225 22.02 10.22 -7.93
N ALA A 226 22.15 9.47 -6.84
CA ALA A 226 23.40 8.79 -6.48
C ALA A 226 23.15 7.30 -6.28
N GLY A 227 24.06 6.45 -6.75
CA GLY A 227 23.93 4.99 -6.70
C GLY A 227 25.04 4.33 -5.89
N PHE A 228 24.67 3.30 -5.13
CA PHE A 228 25.60 2.32 -4.55
C PHE A 228 25.29 0.95 -5.17
N ASP A 229 26.18 0.48 -6.05
CA ASP A 229 26.06 -0.78 -6.78
C ASP A 229 27.15 -1.75 -6.34
N LEU A 230 26.88 -2.38 -5.20
CA LEU A 230 27.84 -3.21 -4.49
C LEU A 230 27.87 -4.65 -5.02
N LYS A 231 27.16 -4.93 -6.11
CA LYS A 231 27.18 -6.19 -6.84
C LYS A 231 28.03 -6.09 -8.10
N GLY A 232 29.16 -5.41 -8.00
CA GLY A 232 30.14 -5.30 -9.08
C GLY A 232 29.70 -4.41 -10.24
N GLY A 233 28.81 -3.45 -10.01
CA GLY A 233 28.42 -2.48 -11.04
C GLY A 233 27.43 -3.02 -12.08
N VAL A 234 26.63 -4.04 -11.75
CA VAL A 234 25.70 -4.64 -12.74
C VAL A 234 24.33 -3.96 -12.74
N GLU A 235 23.85 -3.51 -11.59
CA GLU A 235 22.45 -3.08 -11.43
C GLU A 235 22.25 -1.61 -11.79
N PHE A 236 23.20 -0.71 -11.46
CA PHE A 236 23.04 0.73 -11.66
C PHE A 236 23.94 1.36 -12.72
N THR A 237 25.02 0.69 -13.14
CA THR A 237 25.87 1.18 -14.25
C THR A 237 25.09 1.54 -15.52
N PRO A 238 24.06 0.79 -15.94
CA PRO A 238 23.27 1.16 -17.12
C PRO A 238 22.57 2.53 -17.00
N TYR A 239 22.37 3.03 -15.78
CA TYR A 239 21.72 4.31 -15.48
C TYR A 239 22.71 5.46 -15.23
N ALA A 240 24.02 5.20 -15.34
CA ALA A 240 25.09 6.18 -15.11
C ALA A 240 24.87 7.55 -15.78
N PRO A 241 24.31 7.68 -17.01
CA PRO A 241 24.05 8.99 -17.61
C PRO A 241 23.18 9.93 -16.76
N ARG A 242 22.32 9.39 -15.89
CA ARG A 242 21.44 10.16 -15.00
C ARG A 242 21.95 10.27 -13.55
N LEU A 243 22.95 9.47 -13.19
CA LEU A 243 23.53 9.44 -11.86
C LEU A 243 24.63 10.50 -11.75
N SER A 244 24.52 11.38 -10.76
CA SER A 244 25.58 12.33 -10.42
C SER A 244 26.79 11.63 -9.83
N ALA A 245 26.57 10.55 -9.07
CA ALA A 245 27.62 9.72 -8.52
C ALA A 245 27.21 8.24 -8.51
N LEU A 246 28.17 7.35 -8.71
CA LEU A 246 27.97 5.91 -8.65
C LEU A 246 29.19 5.28 -7.96
N ALA A 247 28.95 4.63 -6.82
CA ALA A 247 29.95 3.83 -6.12
C ALA A 247 29.75 2.35 -6.46
N THR A 248 30.78 1.72 -7.02
CA THR A 248 30.81 0.29 -7.38
C THR A 248 31.74 -0.52 -6.48
N THR A 249 32.63 0.16 -5.74
CA THR A 249 33.53 -0.45 -4.77
C THR A 249 33.21 0.00 -3.34
N ARG A 250 33.67 -0.76 -2.35
CA ARG A 250 33.51 -0.38 -0.93
C ARG A 250 34.20 0.95 -0.61
N LYS A 251 35.41 1.16 -1.14
CA LYS A 251 36.15 2.42 -0.95
C LYS A 251 35.37 3.62 -1.50
N GLU A 252 34.90 3.53 -2.74
CA GLU A 252 34.05 4.56 -3.36
C GLU A 252 32.79 4.82 -2.52
N SER A 253 32.24 3.77 -1.89
CA SER A 253 31.07 3.90 -1.03
C SER A 253 31.37 4.68 0.25
N VAL A 254 32.54 4.48 0.86
CA VAL A 254 32.99 5.25 2.02
C VAL A 254 33.13 6.72 1.65
N ASP A 255 33.79 7.00 0.52
CA ASP A 255 34.04 8.35 0.04
C ASP A 255 32.71 9.06 -0.30
N LEU A 256 31.81 8.40 -1.03
CA LEU A 256 30.49 8.94 -1.39
C LEU A 256 29.61 9.19 -0.16
N LEU A 257 29.66 8.32 0.86
CA LEU A 257 28.96 8.56 2.13
C LEU A 257 29.54 9.73 2.91
N ALA A 258 30.85 9.93 2.87
CA ALA A 258 31.49 11.09 3.50
C ALA A 258 31.03 12.39 2.85
N ASP A 259 30.99 12.44 1.52
CA ASP A 259 30.46 13.58 0.75
C ASP A 259 29.00 13.87 1.12
N LEU A 260 28.15 12.85 1.16
CA LEU A 260 26.74 12.98 1.54
C LEU A 260 26.55 13.53 2.96
N VAL A 261 27.36 13.07 3.92
CA VAL A 261 27.35 13.60 5.29
C VAL A 261 27.78 15.07 5.31
N GLY A 262 28.88 15.40 4.62
CA GLY A 262 29.36 16.78 4.50
C GLY A 262 28.30 17.71 3.89
N GLU A 263 27.63 17.27 2.84
CA GLU A 263 26.58 18.07 2.18
C GLU A 263 25.36 18.28 3.08
N VAL A 264 24.95 17.28 3.86
CA VAL A 264 23.91 17.44 4.88
C VAL A 264 24.32 18.49 5.92
N GLU A 265 25.58 18.48 6.36
CA GLU A 265 26.11 19.45 7.33
C GLU A 265 26.22 20.87 6.73
N ASN A 266 26.62 21.00 5.46
CA ASN A 266 26.65 22.26 4.73
C ASN A 266 25.25 22.87 4.61
N ARG A 267 24.27 22.09 4.18
CA ARG A 267 22.85 22.53 4.11
C ARG A 267 22.31 22.92 5.47
N MET A 268 22.70 22.21 6.53
CA MET A 268 22.36 22.55 7.90
C MET A 268 22.95 23.89 8.33
N ALA A 269 24.22 24.15 8.01
CA ALA A 269 24.88 25.42 8.28
C ALA A 269 24.20 26.58 7.53
N THR A 270 23.90 26.43 6.25
CA THR A 270 23.13 27.41 5.45
C THR A 270 21.76 27.67 6.08
N CYS A 271 21.01 26.63 6.46
CA CYS A 271 19.71 26.81 7.13
C CYS A 271 19.84 27.63 8.43
N ARG A 272 20.86 27.34 9.24
CA ARG A 272 21.13 28.08 10.49
C ARG A 272 21.46 29.54 10.22
N ALA A 273 22.28 29.84 9.23
CA ALA A 273 22.66 31.21 8.86
C ALA A 273 21.45 32.06 8.44
N PHE A 274 20.39 31.44 7.91
CA PHE A 274 19.16 32.11 7.48
C PHE A 274 17.99 31.96 8.48
N GLY A 275 18.20 31.31 9.63
CA GLY A 275 17.14 31.04 10.61
C GLY A 275 16.07 30.06 10.12
N ALA A 276 16.37 29.28 9.09
CA ALA A 276 15.50 28.29 8.48
C ALA A 276 15.57 26.95 9.22
N ARG A 277 14.44 26.25 9.33
CA ARG A 277 14.38 24.93 10.00
C ARG A 277 14.75 23.77 9.08
N ASN A 278 14.60 23.98 7.78
CA ASN A 278 14.88 23.01 6.73
C ASN A 278 15.12 23.76 5.41
N VAL A 279 15.67 23.07 4.42
CA VAL A 279 16.01 23.68 3.13
C VAL A 279 14.80 24.21 2.37
N TRP A 280 13.61 23.66 2.61
CA TRP A 280 12.38 24.10 1.95
C TRP A 280 11.87 25.45 2.47
N THR A 281 12.30 25.85 3.67
CA THR A 281 12.00 27.17 4.25
C THR A 281 12.99 28.27 3.84
N LEU A 282 14.04 27.91 3.08
CA LEU A 282 14.95 28.89 2.50
C LEU A 282 14.26 29.68 1.35
N PRO A 283 14.75 30.90 1.07
CA PRO A 283 14.50 31.58 -0.20
C PRO A 283 14.73 30.66 -1.39
N GLU A 284 13.92 30.80 -2.44
CA GLU A 284 13.89 29.86 -3.57
C GLU A 284 15.24 29.74 -4.30
N ASP A 285 15.96 30.86 -4.43
CA ASP A 285 17.30 30.98 -4.99
C ASP A 285 18.38 30.26 -4.17
N LEU A 286 18.11 29.97 -2.89
CA LEU A 286 19.01 29.28 -1.98
C LEU A 286 18.62 27.81 -1.73
N ARG A 287 17.54 27.33 -2.35
CA ARG A 287 17.11 25.94 -2.17
C ARG A 287 18.05 25.01 -2.93
N PRO A 288 18.76 24.10 -2.25
CA PRO A 288 19.64 23.15 -2.91
C PRO A 288 18.82 22.13 -3.69
N MET A 289 19.42 21.57 -4.74
CA MET A 289 18.84 20.44 -5.46
C MET A 289 18.72 19.23 -4.52
N PRO A 290 17.56 18.58 -4.44
CA PRO A 290 17.39 17.36 -3.64
C PRO A 290 18.25 16.21 -4.16
N ILE A 291 18.77 15.40 -3.25
CA ILE A 291 19.55 14.19 -3.57
C ILE A 291 18.71 12.96 -3.22
N VAL A 292 18.53 12.04 -4.16
CA VAL A 292 17.96 10.71 -3.90
C VAL A 292 19.05 9.66 -4.11
N VAL A 293 19.36 8.94 -3.04
CA VAL A 293 20.40 7.91 -3.02
C VAL A 293 19.74 6.54 -3.11
N LEU A 294 20.14 5.73 -4.09
CA LEU A 294 19.72 4.34 -4.22
C LEU A 294 20.87 3.41 -3.81
N VAL A 295 20.60 2.48 -2.91
CA VAL A 295 21.54 1.42 -2.49
C VAL A 295 20.96 0.09 -2.93
N ASP A 296 21.62 -0.67 -3.81
CA ASP A 296 21.05 -1.92 -4.34
C ASP A 296 21.05 -3.08 -3.33
N GLU A 297 22.16 -3.26 -2.63
CA GLU A 297 22.33 -4.34 -1.66
C GLU A 297 23.05 -3.81 -0.41
N VAL A 298 22.25 -3.40 0.58
CA VAL A 298 22.78 -2.85 1.82
C VAL A 298 23.67 -3.83 2.56
N ALA A 299 23.42 -5.14 2.47
CA ALA A 299 24.19 -6.15 3.19
C ALA A 299 25.70 -6.06 2.88
N GLU A 300 26.09 -5.74 1.66
CA GLU A 300 27.49 -5.61 1.23
C GLU A 300 28.25 -4.48 1.96
N LEU A 301 27.53 -3.46 2.47
CA LEU A 301 28.12 -2.40 3.31
C LEU A 301 28.40 -2.87 4.75
N PHE A 302 27.74 -3.92 5.21
CA PHE A 302 27.80 -4.40 6.60
C PHE A 302 28.54 -5.73 6.76
N LEU A 303 28.68 -6.52 5.69
CA LEU A 303 29.43 -7.77 5.72
C LEU A 303 30.91 -7.51 5.99
N MET A 304 31.55 -8.35 6.80
CA MET A 304 32.99 -8.29 7.04
C MET A 304 33.61 -9.57 6.51
N ALA A 305 34.58 -9.48 5.60
CA ALA A 305 35.37 -10.64 5.20
C ALA A 305 36.45 -10.94 6.26
N ASP A 306 37.11 -9.89 6.74
CA ASP A 306 38.22 -9.96 7.69
C ASP A 306 38.08 -8.96 8.84
N LYS A 307 38.76 -9.24 9.97
CA LYS A 307 38.75 -8.34 11.14
C LYS A 307 39.32 -6.95 10.86
N SER A 308 40.20 -6.82 9.87
CA SER A 308 40.80 -5.54 9.44
C SER A 308 39.77 -4.58 8.82
N GLU A 309 38.68 -5.09 8.25
CA GLU A 309 37.63 -4.28 7.64
C GLU A 309 36.64 -3.70 8.66
N LYS A 310 36.74 -4.11 9.93
CA LYS A 310 35.78 -3.76 10.97
C LYS A 310 35.60 -2.25 11.13
N ASP A 311 36.70 -1.51 11.11
CA ASP A 311 36.68 -0.06 11.29
C ASP A 311 36.10 0.67 10.07
N GLU A 312 36.27 0.11 8.88
CA GLU A 312 35.70 0.63 7.63
C GLU A 312 34.18 0.40 7.61
N VAL A 313 33.73 -0.83 7.85
CA VAL A 313 32.31 -1.17 7.96
C VAL A 313 31.61 -0.35 9.05
N SER A 314 32.26 -0.15 10.20
CA SER A 314 31.73 0.69 11.27
C SER A 314 31.57 2.16 10.84
N ARG A 315 32.55 2.70 10.10
CA ARG A 315 32.49 4.07 9.54
C ARG A 315 31.37 4.19 8.51
N THR A 316 31.27 3.26 7.57
CA THR A 316 30.21 3.19 6.56
C THR A 316 28.82 3.12 7.19
N ALA A 317 28.63 2.22 8.15
CA ALA A 317 27.38 2.08 8.89
C ALA A 317 26.98 3.38 9.61
N THR A 318 27.96 4.04 10.24
CA THR A 318 27.75 5.30 10.96
C THR A 318 27.39 6.44 10.00
N ALA A 319 28.08 6.56 8.87
CA ALA A 319 27.81 7.60 7.87
C ALA A 319 26.43 7.41 7.23
N LEU A 320 26.08 6.19 6.81
CA LEU A 320 24.77 5.89 6.25
C LEU A 320 23.64 6.15 7.27
N LEU A 321 23.83 5.76 8.52
CA LEU A 321 22.89 6.07 9.60
C LEU A 321 22.75 7.59 9.81
N ARG A 322 23.85 8.33 9.77
CA ARG A 322 23.86 9.80 9.93
C ARG A 322 23.07 10.49 8.82
N VAL A 323 23.24 10.06 7.58
CA VAL A 323 22.44 10.55 6.44
C VAL A 323 20.96 10.24 6.67
N ALA A 324 20.61 9.02 7.10
CA ALA A 324 19.21 8.65 7.37
C ALA A 324 18.57 9.43 8.53
N GLN A 325 19.36 9.83 9.54
CA GLN A 325 18.86 10.59 10.69
C GLN A 325 18.61 12.07 10.36
N LEU A 326 19.47 12.68 9.54
CA LEU A 326 19.46 14.12 9.30
C LEU A 326 18.85 14.51 7.94
N GLY A 327 18.91 13.62 6.95
CA GLY A 327 18.69 13.93 5.54
C GLY A 327 17.33 14.55 5.22
N ARG A 328 16.26 14.16 5.93
CA ARG A 328 14.88 14.66 5.71
C ARG A 328 14.80 16.18 5.65
N ALA A 329 15.42 16.89 6.60
CA ALA A 329 15.33 18.35 6.70
C ALA A 329 16.24 19.04 5.66
N PHE A 330 17.19 18.31 5.09
CA PHE A 330 18.23 18.83 4.21
C PHE A 330 18.13 18.23 2.80
N ALA A 331 16.97 17.70 2.42
CA ALA A 331 16.66 17.16 1.09
C ALA A 331 17.66 16.11 0.58
N VAL A 332 18.12 15.22 1.48
CA VAL A 332 18.86 14.01 1.12
C VAL A 332 18.03 12.80 1.53
N TYR A 333 17.70 11.96 0.55
CA TYR A 333 16.73 10.88 0.68
C TYR A 333 17.39 9.54 0.35
N LEU A 334 16.92 8.45 0.97
CA LEU A 334 17.53 7.13 0.81
C LEU A 334 16.49 6.11 0.35
N VAL A 335 16.85 5.28 -0.63
CA VAL A 335 16.16 4.04 -0.98
C VAL A 335 17.16 2.92 -0.80
N VAL A 336 17.05 2.21 0.33
CA VAL A 336 17.97 1.15 0.72
C VAL A 336 17.35 -0.18 0.36
N CYS A 337 17.96 -0.89 -0.58
CA CYS A 337 17.48 -2.19 -1.03
C CYS A 337 18.32 -3.32 -0.42
N GLY A 338 17.73 -4.51 -0.32
CA GLY A 338 18.49 -5.71 0.03
C GLY A 338 17.73 -7.01 -0.18
N GLN A 339 18.45 -8.07 -0.56
CA GLN A 339 17.83 -9.38 -0.80
C GLN A 339 17.74 -10.21 0.49
N ARG A 340 18.75 -10.10 1.34
CA ARG A 340 18.80 -10.75 2.66
C ARG A 340 19.28 -9.72 3.68
N VAL A 341 18.36 -9.21 4.49
CA VAL A 341 18.66 -8.19 5.49
C VAL A 341 18.15 -8.68 6.84
N GLY A 342 19.05 -9.17 7.68
CA GLY A 342 18.73 -9.64 9.03
C GLY A 342 19.48 -8.87 10.10
N SER A 343 19.10 -9.09 11.36
CA SER A 343 19.81 -8.53 12.52
C SER A 343 21.20 -9.12 12.70
N ASP A 344 21.50 -10.21 12.00
CA ASP A 344 22.80 -10.88 11.90
C ASP A 344 23.88 -9.98 11.28
N LEU A 345 23.51 -9.00 10.43
CA LEU A 345 24.42 -7.99 9.90
C LEU A 345 24.87 -6.95 10.95
N GLY A 346 24.34 -7.02 12.18
CA GLY A 346 24.79 -6.26 13.33
C GLY A 346 23.91 -5.07 13.74
N PRO A 347 24.29 -4.35 14.81
CA PRO A 347 23.46 -3.28 15.38
C PRO A 347 23.30 -2.08 14.45
N GLY A 348 24.28 -1.82 13.57
CA GLY A 348 24.25 -0.71 12.62
C GLY A 348 23.08 -0.81 11.64
N VAL A 349 22.83 -2.00 11.04
CA VAL A 349 21.71 -2.19 10.12
C VAL A 349 20.36 -2.04 10.83
N THR A 350 20.27 -2.47 12.08
CA THR A 350 19.04 -2.37 12.88
C THR A 350 18.73 -0.92 13.25
N ALA A 351 19.76 -0.15 13.61
CA ALA A 351 19.65 1.29 13.85
C ALA A 351 19.28 2.05 12.56
N LEU A 352 19.89 1.69 11.43
CA LEU A 352 19.55 2.25 10.12
C LEU A 352 18.09 1.95 9.79
N ARG A 353 17.67 0.69 9.94
CA ARG A 353 16.30 0.24 9.73
C ARG A 353 15.31 1.16 10.43
N ALA A 354 15.54 1.53 11.69
CA ALA A 354 14.65 2.41 12.45
C ALA A 354 14.45 3.81 11.83
N GLN A 355 15.37 4.29 10.97
CA GLN A 355 15.25 5.56 10.25
C GLN A 355 14.55 5.42 8.88
N LEU A 356 14.48 4.20 8.33
CA LEU A 356 13.87 3.90 7.03
C LEU A 356 12.36 3.71 7.15
N SER A 357 11.63 4.77 7.45
CA SER A 357 10.19 4.70 7.76
C SER A 357 9.28 4.18 6.63
N GLY A 358 9.70 4.29 5.38
CA GLY A 358 9.00 3.65 4.26
C GLY A 358 9.43 2.19 4.15
N ARG A 359 8.49 1.25 4.18
CA ARG A 359 8.79 -0.17 4.05
C ARG A 359 8.17 -0.73 2.79
N VAL A 360 8.97 -1.43 2.01
CA VAL A 360 8.52 -2.28 0.90
C VAL A 360 9.11 -3.66 1.12
N CYS A 361 8.23 -4.65 1.28
CA CYS A 361 8.60 -6.05 1.39
C CYS A 361 7.97 -6.81 0.23
N HIS A 362 8.76 -7.13 -0.79
CA HIS A 362 8.40 -8.11 -1.79
C HIS A 362 8.43 -9.52 -1.20
N ARG A 363 8.16 -10.55 -2.02
CA ARG A 363 8.39 -11.94 -1.64
C ARG A 363 9.84 -12.13 -1.18
N VAL A 364 10.03 -12.65 0.02
CA VAL A 364 11.34 -13.03 0.58
C VAL A 364 11.46 -14.54 0.71
N ASN A 365 12.69 -15.05 0.85
CA ASN A 365 12.93 -16.48 1.02
C ASN A 365 13.03 -16.88 2.49
N ASP A 366 13.33 -15.94 3.39
CA ASP A 366 13.54 -16.17 4.81
C ASP A 366 12.65 -15.28 5.69
N PRO A 367 12.18 -15.78 6.85
CA PRO A 367 11.38 -15.00 7.79
C PRO A 367 12.11 -13.80 8.41
N GLU A 368 13.45 -13.86 8.53
CA GLU A 368 14.27 -12.84 9.17
C GLU A 368 14.25 -11.53 8.36
N THR A 369 14.35 -11.61 7.04
CA THR A 369 14.27 -10.45 6.14
C THR A 369 12.90 -9.77 6.19
N ALA A 370 11.81 -10.55 6.22
CA ALA A 370 10.48 -9.99 6.42
C ALA A 370 10.34 -9.34 7.80
N ASN A 371 10.90 -9.96 8.85
CA ASN A 371 10.89 -9.43 10.21
C ASN A 371 11.72 -8.15 10.33
N MET A 372 12.86 -8.06 9.62
CA MET A 372 13.64 -6.84 9.52
C MET A 372 12.82 -5.73 8.86
N ALA A 373 12.09 -6.02 7.78
CA ALA A 373 11.31 -4.98 7.10
C ALA A 373 10.02 -4.57 7.83
N LEU A 374 9.30 -5.51 8.45
CA LEU A 374 7.93 -5.30 8.94
C LEU A 374 7.70 -5.70 10.40
N GLY A 375 8.69 -6.27 11.09
CA GLY A 375 8.52 -6.87 12.42
C GLY A 375 8.27 -5.87 13.55
N ASP A 376 8.54 -4.58 13.35
CA ASP A 376 8.16 -3.50 14.26
C ASP A 376 6.81 -2.84 13.90
N LEU A 377 6.11 -3.38 12.90
CA LEU A 377 4.79 -2.92 12.45
C LEU A 377 3.69 -3.91 12.84
N ASP A 378 2.53 -3.82 12.19
CA ASP A 378 1.40 -4.73 12.38
C ASP A 378 1.81 -6.19 12.05
N PRO A 379 1.64 -7.17 12.96
CA PRO A 379 1.91 -8.57 12.68
C PRO A 379 1.20 -9.12 11.43
N ALA A 380 0.01 -8.60 11.10
CA ALA A 380 -0.70 -9.00 9.89
C ALA A 380 0.03 -8.59 8.60
N ALA A 381 0.83 -7.52 8.63
CA ALA A 381 1.67 -7.12 7.50
C ALA A 381 2.79 -8.16 7.26
N LEU A 382 3.41 -8.63 8.34
CA LEU A 382 4.44 -9.67 8.30
C LEU A 382 3.88 -10.99 7.76
N ASP A 383 2.72 -11.41 8.24
CA ASP A 383 2.03 -12.61 7.75
C ASP A 383 1.66 -12.48 6.27
N ALA A 384 1.17 -11.31 5.86
CA ALA A 384 0.83 -11.03 4.46
C ALA A 384 2.06 -11.07 3.52
N ALA A 385 3.23 -10.62 3.99
CA ALA A 385 4.46 -10.68 3.20
C ALA A 385 4.96 -12.11 2.97
N ARG A 386 4.77 -13.01 3.96
CA ARG A 386 5.20 -14.41 3.90
C ARG A 386 4.40 -15.27 2.92
N VAL A 387 3.18 -14.85 2.58
CA VAL A 387 2.28 -15.57 1.68
C VAL A 387 2.23 -14.98 0.26
N ILE A 388 3.13 -14.04 -0.08
CA ILE A 388 3.22 -13.52 -1.44
C ILE A 388 3.67 -14.64 -2.39
N ALA A 389 2.83 -14.93 -3.38
CA ALA A 389 3.05 -16.03 -4.31
C ALA A 389 4.17 -15.72 -5.32
N ALA A 390 4.96 -16.73 -5.68
CA ALA A 390 6.14 -16.57 -6.53
C ALA A 390 5.79 -16.15 -7.97
N GLU A 391 4.62 -16.57 -8.45
CA GLU A 391 4.04 -16.24 -9.75
C GLU A 391 3.48 -14.81 -9.85
N THR A 392 3.59 -14.01 -8.77
CA THR A 392 3.12 -12.62 -8.73
C THR A 392 4.27 -11.61 -8.54
N PRO A 393 5.27 -11.57 -9.43
CA PRO A 393 6.38 -10.63 -9.30
C PRO A 393 5.87 -9.19 -9.32
N GLY A 394 6.51 -8.36 -8.50
CA GLY A 394 6.14 -6.97 -8.25
C GLY A 394 5.11 -6.78 -7.14
N VAL A 395 4.39 -7.84 -6.72
CA VAL A 395 3.51 -7.74 -5.54
C VAL A 395 4.36 -7.62 -4.28
N CYS A 396 3.99 -6.67 -3.42
CA CYS A 396 4.69 -6.37 -2.19
C CYS A 396 3.74 -5.88 -1.10
N ILE A 397 4.20 -5.91 0.14
CA ILE A 397 3.61 -5.17 1.25
C ILE A 397 4.30 -3.81 1.34
N VAL A 398 3.50 -2.75 1.40
CA VAL A 398 3.99 -1.39 1.60
C VAL A 398 3.44 -0.87 2.91
N ALA A 399 4.30 -0.25 3.73
CA ALA A 399 3.90 0.38 4.97
C ALA A 399 4.51 1.78 5.08
N GLY A 400 3.70 2.72 5.57
CA GLY A 400 4.08 4.11 5.78
C GLY A 400 4.25 4.47 7.24
N GLN A 401 4.51 5.76 7.52
CA GLN A 401 4.73 6.29 8.87
C GLN A 401 3.50 6.22 9.77
N ASP A 402 2.29 6.12 9.21
CA ASP A 402 1.05 6.08 9.98
C ASP A 402 0.73 4.68 10.54
N GLY A 403 1.63 3.71 10.36
CA GLY A 403 1.45 2.32 10.77
C GLY A 403 0.45 1.56 9.90
N SER A 404 -0.15 2.21 8.90
CA SER A 404 -0.99 1.53 7.92
C SER A 404 -0.14 0.79 6.89
N TRP A 405 -0.65 -0.35 6.45
CA TRP A 405 -0.02 -1.15 5.42
C TRP A 405 -1.03 -1.59 4.35
N HIS A 406 -0.51 -1.82 3.15
CA HIS A 406 -1.29 -2.24 1.99
C HIS A 406 -0.51 -3.27 1.20
N ARG A 407 -1.20 -4.23 0.58
CA ARG A 407 -0.61 -4.89 -0.60
C ARG A 407 -0.55 -3.88 -1.75
N ALA A 408 0.54 -3.90 -2.49
CA ALA A 408 0.75 -3.10 -3.68
C ALA A 408 1.39 -3.95 -4.77
N ARG A 409 1.37 -3.46 -6.00
CA ARG A 409 2.16 -4.01 -7.09
C ARG A 409 2.73 -2.88 -7.93
N SER A 410 4.04 -2.93 -8.16
CA SER A 410 4.69 -2.01 -9.10
C SER A 410 4.34 -2.38 -10.54
N VAL A 411 4.23 -1.35 -11.38
CA VAL A 411 4.24 -1.46 -12.83
C VAL A 411 5.53 -2.16 -13.24
N TYR A 412 5.45 -3.06 -14.21
CA TYR A 412 6.64 -3.60 -14.82
C TYR A 412 7.31 -2.55 -15.71
N VAL A 413 8.53 -2.14 -15.34
CA VAL A 413 9.39 -1.23 -16.09
C VAL A 413 10.57 -2.04 -16.60
N PRO A 414 10.60 -2.40 -17.89
CA PRO A 414 11.74 -3.05 -18.50
C PRO A 414 13.02 -2.24 -18.29
N GLU A 415 14.15 -2.92 -18.10
CA GLU A 415 15.47 -2.29 -17.88
C GLU A 415 15.81 -1.28 -18.98
N HIS A 416 15.65 -1.67 -20.25
CA HIS A 416 15.91 -0.79 -21.39
C HIS A 416 15.07 0.51 -21.39
N GLU A 417 13.86 0.50 -20.82
CA GLU A 417 13.06 1.72 -20.70
C GLU A 417 13.60 2.67 -19.62
N ALA A 418 14.09 2.11 -18.51
CA ALA A 418 14.74 2.89 -17.46
C ALA A 418 16.11 3.43 -17.93
N GLU A 419 16.87 2.64 -18.68
CA GLU A 419 18.11 3.07 -19.33
C GLU A 419 17.87 4.20 -20.33
N GLN A 420 16.85 4.05 -21.18
CA GLN A 420 16.49 5.09 -22.14
C GLN A 420 16.10 6.39 -21.43
N ALA A 421 15.29 6.31 -20.37
CA ALA A 421 14.97 7.48 -19.55
C ALA A 421 16.22 8.12 -18.94
N ALA A 422 17.19 7.32 -18.47
CA ALA A 422 18.44 7.86 -17.94
C ALA A 422 19.23 8.65 -19.02
N ARG A 423 19.25 8.17 -20.27
CA ARG A 423 19.89 8.86 -21.39
C ARG A 423 19.12 10.11 -21.82
N ASP A 424 17.81 10.02 -21.94
CA ASP A 424 16.95 11.14 -22.38
C ASP A 424 17.07 12.34 -21.42
N PHE A 425 17.19 12.07 -20.12
CA PHE A 425 17.29 13.08 -19.07
C PHE A 425 18.71 13.30 -18.54
N ALA A 426 19.75 12.81 -19.22
CA ALA A 426 21.14 13.00 -18.81
C ALA A 426 21.54 14.49 -18.69
N HIS A 427 20.89 15.37 -19.46
CA HIS A 427 21.08 16.81 -19.40
C HIS A 427 20.63 17.46 -18.07
N LEU A 428 19.88 16.74 -17.24
CA LEU A 428 19.46 17.18 -15.90
C LEU A 428 20.40 16.68 -14.78
N THR A 429 21.44 15.90 -15.12
CA THR A 429 22.39 15.36 -14.13
C THR A 429 23.31 16.47 -13.65
N PRO A 430 23.23 16.92 -12.38
CA PRO A 430 24.19 17.88 -11.87
C PRO A 430 25.55 17.20 -11.68
N ASP A 431 26.60 17.99 -11.88
CA ASP A 431 27.97 17.61 -11.53
C ASP A 431 28.09 17.39 -10.01
N TRP A 432 28.67 16.25 -9.60
CA TRP A 432 28.74 15.87 -8.19
C TRP A 432 29.62 16.79 -7.37
N GLU A 433 30.82 17.12 -7.87
CA GLU A 433 31.77 17.97 -7.16
C GLU A 433 31.21 19.37 -6.92
N THR A 434 30.50 19.92 -7.92
CA THR A 434 29.80 21.20 -7.78
C THR A 434 28.68 21.12 -6.73
N LEU A 435 27.98 19.99 -6.66
CA LEU A 435 26.87 19.78 -5.75
C LEU A 435 27.32 19.67 -4.29
N VAL A 436 28.39 18.91 -3.99
CA VAL A 436 28.86 18.69 -2.61
C VAL A 436 29.98 19.65 -2.17
N GLY A 437 30.70 20.25 -3.13
CA GLY A 437 31.82 21.17 -2.88
C GLY A 437 31.40 22.62 -2.60
N SER A 438 30.11 22.92 -2.61
CA SER A 438 29.59 24.27 -2.34
C SER A 438 29.76 24.63 -0.86
N ALA A 439 30.57 25.65 -0.58
CA ALA A 439 30.71 26.17 0.78
C ALA A 439 29.36 26.68 1.33
N PRO A 440 29.12 26.63 2.66
CA PRO A 440 27.88 27.14 3.23
C PRO A 440 27.65 28.61 2.85
N ILE A 441 26.46 28.91 2.33
CA ILE A 441 26.10 30.29 2.00
C ILE A 441 25.82 31.01 3.33
N VAL A 442 26.68 31.98 3.65
CA VAL A 442 26.52 32.83 4.84
C VAL A 442 25.87 34.14 4.41
N ARG A 443 24.96 34.69 5.23
CA ARG A 443 24.44 36.04 4.98
C ARG A 443 25.60 37.04 4.94
N PRO A 444 25.64 37.97 3.98
CA PRO A 444 26.52 39.13 4.08
C PRO A 444 26.24 39.81 5.42
N ALA A 445 27.29 40.21 6.15
CA ALA A 445 27.11 41.05 7.33
C ALA A 445 26.38 42.33 6.88
N ALA A 446 25.25 42.62 7.53
CA ALA A 446 24.43 43.79 7.26
C ALA A 446 25.11 45.07 7.75
#